data_AF-A0A1I2XWP5-F1
#
_entry.id   AF-A0A1I2XWP5-F1
#
_cell.length_a   1.000
_cell.length_b   1.000
_cell.length_c   1.000
_cell.angle_alpha   90.00
_cell.angle_beta   90.00
_cell.angle_gamma   90.00
#
_symmetry.space_group_name_H-M   'P 1'
#
loop_
_entity.id
_entity.type
_entity.pdbx_description
1 polymer ?
#
loop_
_entity_poly.entity_id
_entity_poly.type
_entity_poly.pdbx_seq_one_letter_code
_entity_poly.pdbx_strand_id
1 'polypeptide(L)'
;MSDFSTEFRLPKGCPNCGSHRMRVSQARNPDDKVFCSSCNTYVCLYREAEDRLDNDPKSQSEEMIEKATNKDERELPPKHS
;
A
#
# COMPACT_ATOMS: atom_id res chain seq x y z
N MET A 1 -22.75 14.84 -14.06
CA MET A 1 -21.59 15.13 -14.93
C MET A 1 -20.37 14.68 -14.18
N SER A 2 -19.62 13.76 -14.76
CA SER A 2 -18.59 12.95 -14.11
C SER A 2 -17.53 13.82 -13.47
N ASP A 3 -17.42 13.79 -12.14
CA ASP A 3 -16.23 14.29 -11.46
C ASP A 3 -15.10 13.34 -11.88
N PHE A 4 -14.33 13.73 -12.90
CA PHE A 4 -13.23 12.93 -13.46
C PHE A 4 -12.05 12.88 -12.49
N SER A 5 -12.31 12.64 -11.21
CA SER A 5 -11.34 12.53 -10.15
C SER A 5 -11.39 11.12 -9.59
N THR A 6 -10.22 10.50 -9.43
CA THR A 6 -10.09 9.22 -8.73
C THR A 6 -9.74 9.47 -7.27
N GLU A 7 -10.38 8.74 -6.37
CA GLU A 7 -10.02 8.71 -4.96
C GLU A 7 -9.06 7.57 -4.63
N PHE A 8 -8.07 7.84 -3.79
CA PHE A 8 -7.10 6.86 -3.31
C PHE A 8 -6.67 7.18 -1.86
N ARG A 9 -5.93 6.27 -1.22
CA ARG A 9 -5.43 6.47 0.15
C ARG A 9 -3.93 6.65 0.13
N LEU A 10 -3.45 7.72 0.77
CA LEU A 10 -2.03 7.90 1.04
C LEU A 10 -1.69 7.41 2.46
N PRO A 11 -0.47 6.88 2.67
CA PRO A 11 0.00 6.51 4.01
C PRO A 11 0.08 7.74 4.92
N LYS A 12 0.47 8.90 4.36
CA LYS A 12 0.49 10.18 5.06
C LYS A 12 -0.88 10.87 4.97
N GLY A 13 -1.48 11.14 6.14
CA GLY A 13 -2.72 11.90 6.24
C GLY A 13 -2.58 13.35 5.79
N CYS A 14 -3.71 13.96 5.41
CA CYS A 14 -3.79 15.37 5.09
C CYS A 14 -3.32 16.23 6.29
N PRO A 15 -2.42 17.21 6.10
CA PRO A 15 -1.91 18.03 7.20
C PRO A 15 -2.99 18.93 7.84
N ASN A 16 -4.11 19.17 7.14
CA ASN A 16 -5.17 20.05 7.62
C ASN A 16 -6.23 19.31 8.47
N CYS A 17 -6.75 18.17 7.98
CA CYS A 17 -7.84 17.45 8.64
C CYS A 17 -7.48 16.02 9.08
N GLY A 18 -6.26 15.56 8.82
CA GLY A 18 -5.82 14.20 9.13
C GLY A 18 -6.40 13.11 8.24
N SER A 19 -7.25 13.43 7.26
CA SER A 19 -7.85 12.42 6.36
C SER A 19 -6.80 11.82 5.43
N HIS A 20 -6.79 10.50 5.33
CA HIS A 20 -5.93 9.74 4.42
C HIS A 20 -6.52 9.63 3.01
N ARG A 21 -7.77 10.08 2.81
CA ARG A 21 -8.45 10.02 1.52
C ARG A 21 -8.07 11.21 0.68
N MET A 22 -7.50 10.91 -0.48
CA MET A 22 -7.03 11.87 -1.45
C MET A 22 -7.78 11.69 -2.77
N ARG A 23 -7.91 12.77 -3.53
CA ARG A 23 -8.48 12.78 -4.88
C ARG A 23 -7.50 13.43 -5.85
N VAL A 24 -7.40 12.87 -7.03
CA VAL A 24 -6.56 13.36 -8.14
C VAL A 24 -7.34 13.23 -9.44
N SER A 25 -6.96 14.00 -10.46
CA SER A 25 -7.52 13.84 -11.82
C SER A 25 -7.41 12.39 -12.29
N GLN A 26 -8.44 11.89 -12.97
CA GLN A 26 -8.51 10.55 -13.55
C GLN A 26 -7.40 10.32 -14.59
N ALA A 27 -6.88 11.40 -15.20
CA ALA A 27 -5.73 11.34 -16.10
C ALA A 27 -4.44 10.89 -15.40
N ARG A 28 -4.34 11.09 -14.08
CA ARG A 28 -3.19 10.68 -13.26
C ARG A 28 -1.85 11.14 -13.83
N ASN A 29 -1.76 12.39 -14.29
CA ASN A 29 -0.49 12.92 -14.76
C ASN A 29 0.45 13.13 -13.57
N PRO A 30 1.77 12.97 -13.73
CA PRO A 30 2.72 13.18 -12.64
C PRO A 30 2.65 14.61 -12.06
N ASP A 31 2.30 15.59 -12.90
CA ASP A 31 2.10 16.99 -12.54
C ASP A 31 0.68 17.32 -12.03
N ASP A 32 -0.22 16.33 -11.95
CA ASP A 32 -1.55 16.53 -11.37
C ASP A 32 -1.44 16.82 -9.87
N LYS A 33 -2.33 17.69 -9.40
CA LYS A 33 -2.41 18.08 -7.99
C LYS A 33 -3.31 17.11 -7.23
N VAL A 34 -2.78 16.59 -6.13
CA VAL A 34 -3.53 15.74 -5.21
C VAL A 34 -4.18 16.61 -4.14
N PHE A 35 -5.49 16.47 -3.98
CA PHE A 35 -6.27 17.19 -2.98
C PHE A 35 -6.84 16.20 -1.96
N CYS A 36 -7.04 16.65 -0.73
CA CYS A 36 -7.76 15.87 0.25
C CYS A 36 -9.24 15.76 -0.13
N SER A 37 -9.79 14.55 -0.16
CA SER A 37 -11.21 14.34 -0.46
C SER A 37 -12.13 14.93 0.62
N SER A 38 -11.66 15.04 1.88
CA SER A 38 -12.46 15.52 3.01
C SER A 38 -12.50 17.04 3.17
N CYS A 39 -11.39 17.73 2.94
CA CYS A 39 -11.29 19.19 3.17
C CYS A 39 -10.85 19.98 1.92
N ASN A 40 -10.70 19.30 0.79
CA ASN A 40 -10.23 19.86 -0.48
C ASN A 40 -8.91 20.65 -0.42
N THR A 41 -8.10 20.42 0.61
CA THR A 41 -6.78 21.05 0.76
C THR A 41 -5.79 20.38 -0.17
N TYR A 42 -4.96 21.17 -0.85
CA TYR A 42 -3.84 20.67 -1.64
C TYR A 42 -2.81 19.97 -0.75
N VAL A 43 -2.39 18.76 -1.13
CA VAL A 43 -1.46 17.95 -0.31
C VAL A 43 -0.08 17.84 -0.97
N CYS A 44 0.00 17.40 -2.22
CA CYS A 44 1.24 17.22 -2.98
C CYS A 44 0.94 16.99 -4.47
N LEU A 45 1.98 16.82 -5.30
CA LEU A 45 1.82 16.35 -6.69
C LEU A 45 1.57 14.84 -6.73
N TYR A 46 0.99 14.35 -7.83
CA TYR A 46 0.69 12.94 -8.03
C TYR A 46 1.97 12.10 -8.09
N ARG A 47 3.02 12.58 -8.76
CA ARG A 47 4.34 11.91 -8.77
C ARG A 47 4.89 11.67 -7.35
N GLU A 48 4.74 12.63 -6.45
CA GLU A 48 5.17 12.46 -5.05
C GLU A 48 4.26 11.50 -4.29
N ALA A 49 2.97 11.48 -4.62
CA ALA A 49 2.02 10.54 -4.05
C ALA A 49 2.33 9.10 -4.50
N GLU A 50 2.71 8.90 -5.76
CA GLU A 50 3.16 7.61 -6.30
C GLU A 50 4.46 7.14 -5.65
N ASP A 51 5.47 8.02 -5.54
CA ASP A 51 6.72 7.70 -4.86
C ASP A 51 6.49 7.25 -3.41
N ARG A 52 5.55 7.89 -2.70
CA ARG A 52 5.17 7.49 -1.33
C ARG A 52 4.36 6.19 -1.26
N LEU A 53 3.64 5.84 -2.32
CA LEU A 53 2.89 4.57 -2.42
C LEU A 53 3.84 3.41 -2.76
N ASP A 54 4.85 3.67 -3.59
CA ASP A 54 5.87 2.71 -3.98
C ASP A 54 6.88 2.45 -2.85
N ASN A 55 7.32 3.50 -2.15
CA ASN A 55 8.19 3.40 -0.98
C ASN A 55 7.49 2.97 0.32
N ASP A 56 6.18 2.66 0.28
CA ASP A 56 5.55 1.98 1.41
C ASP A 56 6.21 0.60 1.54
N PRO A 57 6.75 0.21 2.71
CA PRO A 57 7.45 -1.05 2.90
C PRO A 57 6.46 -2.22 2.90
N LYS A 58 5.81 -2.45 1.76
CA LYS A 58 4.89 -3.55 1.49
C LYS A 58 5.62 -4.76 0.89
N SER A 59 6.89 -4.93 1.23
CA SER A 59 7.73 -6.01 0.66
C SER A 59 8.78 -6.53 1.65
N GLN A 60 8.40 -6.72 2.93
CA GLN A 60 9.14 -7.63 3.82
C GLN A 60 8.26 -8.51 4.71
N SER A 61 6.93 -8.47 4.58
CA SER A 61 6.02 -9.31 5.38
C SER A 61 5.33 -10.44 4.62
N GLU A 62 5.59 -10.62 3.32
CA GLU A 62 5.09 -11.77 2.53
C GLU A 62 6.16 -12.82 2.20
N GLU A 63 7.43 -12.66 2.62
CA GLU A 63 8.50 -13.66 2.42
C GLU A 63 8.87 -14.47 3.70
N MET A 64 8.12 -14.35 4.80
CA MET A 64 8.44 -15.10 6.04
C MET A 64 7.66 -16.40 6.26
N ILE A 65 6.80 -16.84 5.32
CA ILE A 65 5.97 -18.04 5.52
C ILE A 65 6.57 -19.31 4.87
N GLU A 66 7.58 -19.21 4.00
CA GLU A 66 8.12 -20.38 3.28
C GLU A 66 9.42 -20.98 3.87
N LYS A 67 9.65 -20.89 5.18
CA LYS A 67 10.82 -21.55 5.82
C LYS A 67 10.53 -22.26 7.16
N ALA A 68 9.33 -22.83 7.32
CA ALA A 68 8.95 -23.55 8.54
C ALA A 68 8.42 -24.99 8.31
N THR A 69 8.80 -25.66 7.21
CA THR A 69 8.64 -27.11 7.10
C THR A 69 9.94 -27.77 6.65
N ASN A 70 10.94 -27.75 7.54
CA ASN A 70 12.08 -28.66 7.45
C ASN A 70 12.41 -29.18 8.85
N LYS A 71 11.57 -30.11 9.31
CA LYS A 71 11.80 -31.04 10.42
C LYS A 71 10.87 -32.22 10.13
N ASP A 72 11.23 -33.49 10.18
CA ASP A 72 12.46 -34.20 10.46
C ASP A 72 12.03 -35.65 10.19
N GLU A 73 12.25 -36.19 8.99
CA GLU A 73 11.89 -37.57 8.66
C GLU A 73 12.98 -38.53 9.14
N ARG A 74 13.33 -38.47 10.44
CA ARG A 74 14.19 -39.46 11.06
C ARG A 74 13.35 -40.61 11.62
N GLU A 75 13.45 -41.72 10.91
CA GLU A 75 13.69 -43.06 11.45
C GLU A 75 12.71 -43.56 12.53
N LEU A 76 11.70 -44.32 12.09
CA LEU A 76 10.97 -45.26 12.95
C LEU A 76 11.50 -46.68 12.70
N PRO A 77 11.88 -47.44 13.76
CA PRO A 77 12.44 -48.79 13.62
C PRO A 77 11.36 -49.85 13.28
N PRO A 78 11.77 -51.00 12.70
CA PRO A 78 10.84 -52.07 12.32
C PRO A 78 10.24 -52.77 13.56
N LYS A 79 8.92 -52.93 13.57
CA LYS A 79 8.20 -53.67 14.62
C LYS A 79 8.30 -55.18 14.35
N HIS A 80 8.93 -55.91 15.26
CA HIS A 80 8.85 -57.36 15.36
C HIS A 80 7.90 -57.72 16.51
N SER A 81 6.85 -58.49 16.22
CA SER A 81 6.12 -59.38 17.15
C SER A 81 5.28 -60.36 16.33
#